data_AF-A0A0Q7TMZ5-F1
#
_entry.id   AF-A0A0Q7TMZ5-F1
#
_cell.length_a   1.000
_cell.length_b   1.000
_cell.length_c   1.000
_cell.angle_alpha   90.00
_cell.angle_beta   90.00
_cell.angle_gamma   90.00
#
_symmetry.space_group_name_H-M   'P 1'
#
loop_
_entity.id
_entity.type
_entity.pdbx_description
1 polymer ?
#
loop_
_entity_poly.entity_id
_entity_poly.type
_entity_poly.pdbx_seq_one_letter_code
_entity_poly.pdbx_strand_id
1 'polypeptide(L)'
;MGRRNYSAYTDDDWRTASASLRQVLSNGWPVYADCDLCNVRLKVDLERVAQLVGPSRSLWGAKPQCRCVGCPGRVTFYLDPPGALAAVAMTAKR
;
A
#
# COMPACT_ATOMS: atom_id res chain seq x y z
N MET A 1 2.57 -7.66 -22.19
CA MET A 1 1.52 -6.88 -21.51
C MET A 1 2.17 -5.87 -20.60
N GLY A 2 1.99 -4.57 -20.86
CA GLY A 2 2.53 -3.51 -19.99
C GLY A 2 2.12 -2.17 -20.55
N ARG A 3 1.11 -1.53 -19.97
CA ARG A 3 0.81 -0.13 -20.26
C ARG A 3 2.03 0.68 -19.81
N ARG A 4 2.84 1.13 -20.77
CA ARG A 4 4.12 1.86 -20.61
C ARG A 4 3.97 3.31 -20.11
N ASN A 5 2.83 3.67 -19.51
CA ASN A 5 2.60 5.03 -19.03
C ASN A 5 1.94 5.02 -17.64
N TYR A 6 2.76 4.90 -16.59
CA TYR A 6 2.33 4.97 -15.19
C TYR A 6 1.64 6.30 -14.85
N SER A 7 1.94 7.36 -15.58
CA SER A 7 1.29 8.68 -15.46
C SER A 7 -0.19 8.68 -15.88
N ALA A 8 -0.66 7.67 -16.60
CA ALA A 8 -2.06 7.54 -17.03
C ALA A 8 -2.87 6.55 -16.17
N TYR A 9 -2.26 5.93 -15.15
CA TYR A 9 -2.96 4.99 -14.28
C TYR A 9 -3.92 5.72 -13.36
N THR A 10 -5.19 5.28 -13.35
CA THR A 10 -6.17 5.70 -12.36
C THR A 10 -5.98 4.93 -11.05
N ASP A 11 -6.63 5.35 -9.96
CA ASP A 11 -6.63 4.61 -8.68
C ASP A 11 -7.10 3.15 -8.85
N ASP A 12 -8.08 2.91 -9.73
CA ASP A 12 -8.62 1.57 -9.99
C ASP A 12 -7.63 0.71 -10.82
N ASP A 13 -6.86 1.31 -11.75
CA ASP A 13 -5.75 0.63 -12.43
C ASP A 13 -4.66 0.22 -11.42
N TRP A 14 -4.29 1.13 -10.50
CA TRP A 14 -3.33 0.82 -9.45
C TRP A 14 -3.84 -0.30 -8.55
N ARG A 15 -5.11 -0.26 -8.16
CA ARG A 15 -5.75 -1.32 -7.37
C ARG A 15 -5.74 -2.66 -8.10
N THR A 16 -6.05 -2.69 -9.39
CA THR A 16 -6.02 -3.92 -10.19
C THR A 16 -4.61 -4.48 -10.29
N ALA A 17 -3.62 -3.61 -10.51
CA ALA A 17 -2.22 -4.01 -10.62
C ALA A 17 -1.56 -4.38 -9.27
N SER A 18 -2.15 -3.96 -8.14
CA SER A 18 -1.70 -4.23 -6.76
C SER A 18 -2.77 -4.93 -5.91
N ALA A 19 -3.63 -5.73 -6.53
CA ALA A 19 -4.76 -6.35 -5.84
C ALA A 19 -4.32 -7.28 -4.71
N SER A 20 -3.11 -7.85 -4.79
CA SER A 20 -2.50 -8.73 -3.80
C SER A 20 -1.08 -8.31 -3.42
N LEU A 21 -0.66 -8.65 -2.20
CA LEU A 21 0.71 -8.47 -1.71
C LEU A 21 1.75 -9.10 -2.67
N ARG A 22 1.43 -10.26 -3.25
CA ARG A 22 2.28 -10.93 -4.25
C ARG A 22 2.53 -10.06 -5.47
N GLN A 23 1.51 -9.38 -5.98
CA GLN A 23 1.67 -8.49 -7.14
C GLN A 23 2.50 -7.27 -6.77
N VAL A 24 2.26 -6.66 -5.60
CA VAL A 24 3.05 -5.53 -5.11
C VAL A 24 4.54 -5.91 -4.99
N LEU A 25 4.82 -7.07 -4.40
CA LEU A 25 6.18 -7.63 -4.30
C LEU A 25 6.79 -7.91 -5.67
N SER A 26 6.05 -8.56 -6.57
CA SER A 26 6.51 -8.88 -7.93
C SER A 26 6.79 -7.63 -8.76
N ASN A 27 6.06 -6.54 -8.52
CA ASN A 27 6.27 -5.26 -9.18
C ASN A 27 7.37 -4.41 -8.49
N GLY A 28 7.84 -4.82 -7.31
CA GLY A 28 8.83 -4.08 -6.54
C GLY A 28 8.34 -2.72 -6.01
N TRP A 29 7.04 -2.57 -5.81
CA TRP A 29 6.46 -1.27 -5.42
C TRP A 29 6.53 -1.08 -3.90
N PRO A 30 7.22 -0.03 -3.41
CA PRO A 30 7.25 0.25 -1.98
C PRO A 30 5.86 0.64 -1.48
N VAL A 31 5.54 0.20 -0.26
CA VAL A 31 4.33 0.59 0.47
C VAL A 31 4.74 1.27 1.76
N TYR A 32 4.05 2.34 2.08
CA TYR A 32 4.20 3.07 3.33
C TYR A 32 2.93 2.97 4.15
N ALA A 33 3.06 2.97 5.47
CA ALA A 33 1.96 3.11 6.41
C ALA A 33 2.09 4.50 7.03
N ASP A 34 1.07 5.33 6.85
CA ASP A 34 1.01 6.67 7.43
C ASP A 34 -0.07 6.71 8.51
N CYS A 35 0.23 7.33 9.65
CA CYS A 35 -0.71 7.45 10.75
C CYS A 35 -1.29 8.87 10.82
N ASP A 36 -2.60 8.99 10.68
CA ASP A 36 -3.29 10.29 10.72
C ASP A 36 -3.19 11.00 12.09
N LEU A 37 -2.82 10.28 13.16
CA LEU A 37 -2.78 10.82 14.53
C LEU A 37 -1.38 11.25 14.95
N CYS A 38 -0.37 10.40 14.75
CA CYS A 38 1.01 10.73 15.13
C CYS A 38 1.87 11.22 13.95
N ASN A 39 1.31 11.28 12.73
CA ASN A 39 1.99 11.70 11.50
C ASN A 39 3.30 10.93 11.20
N VAL A 40 3.40 9.70 11.71
CA VAL A 40 4.56 8.83 11.46
C VAL A 40 4.31 8.04 10.19
N ARG A 41 5.20 8.21 9.22
CA ARG A 41 5.26 7.41 8.00
C ARG A 41 6.31 6.32 8.13
N LEU A 42 5.88 5.05 8.07
CA LEU A 42 6.74 3.87 8.14
C LEU A 42 6.78 3.17 6.78
N LYS A 43 7.95 2.69 6.37
CA LYS A 43 8.06 1.79 5.22
C LYS A 43 7.61 0.39 5.65
N VAL A 44 6.69 -0.20 4.90
CA VAL A 44 6.15 -1.54 5.19
C VAL A 44 7.07 -2.59 4.59
N ASP A 45 7.49 -3.54 5.43
CA ASP A 45 8.15 -4.77 4.99
C ASP A 45 7.09 -5.72 4.43
N LEU A 46 6.88 -5.64 3.12
CA LEU A 46 5.86 -6.42 2.41
C LEU A 46 6.16 -7.92 2.42
N GLU A 47 7.43 -8.32 2.47
CA GLU A 47 7.81 -9.74 2.51
C GLU A 47 7.37 -10.33 3.86
N ARG A 48 7.68 -9.64 4.95
CA ARG A 48 7.24 -10.05 6.28
C ARG A 48 5.72 -10.04 6.41
N VAL A 49 5.03 -9.05 5.85
CA VAL A 49 3.57 -9.00 5.86
C VAL A 49 2.99 -10.17 5.05
N ALA A 50 3.52 -10.45 3.85
CA ALA A 50 3.07 -11.57 3.03
C ALA A 50 3.30 -12.93 3.71
N GLN A 51 4.37 -13.09 4.50
CA GLN A 51 4.60 -14.29 5.31
C GLN A 51 3.58 -14.44 6.45
N LEU A 52 3.15 -13.33 7.08
CA LEU A 52 2.25 -13.36 8.24
C LEU A 52 0.78 -13.54 7.86
N VAL A 53 0.28 -12.81 6.87
CA VAL A 53 -1.14 -12.82 6.47
C VAL A 53 -1.41 -13.55 5.15
N GLY A 54 -0.36 -13.97 4.45
CA GLY A 54 -0.44 -14.67 3.17
C GLY A 54 -0.28 -13.74 1.96
N PRO A 55 0.40 -14.20 0.90
CA PRO A 55 0.75 -13.37 -0.27
C PRO A 55 -0.45 -13.00 -1.15
N SER A 56 -1.56 -13.72 -1.06
CA SER A 56 -2.78 -13.43 -1.82
C SER A 56 -3.63 -12.33 -1.18
N ARG A 57 -3.25 -11.83 0.01
CA ARG A 57 -4.06 -10.85 0.72
C ARG A 57 -3.88 -9.44 0.16
N SER A 58 -4.93 -8.64 0.24
CA SER A 58 -4.94 -7.24 -0.24
C SER A 58 -4.71 -6.29 0.93
N LEU A 59 -3.89 -5.25 0.71
CA LEU A 59 -3.73 -4.13 1.65
C LEU A 59 -4.76 -3.02 1.42
N TRP A 60 -5.48 -3.05 0.30
CA TRP A 60 -6.49 -2.04 -0.01
C TRP A 60 -7.64 -2.07 1.00
N GLY A 61 -7.88 -0.94 1.65
CA GLY A 61 -8.89 -0.80 2.70
C GLY A 61 -8.48 -1.32 4.07
N ALA A 62 -7.26 -1.86 4.21
CA ALA A 62 -6.75 -2.26 5.52
C ALA A 62 -6.44 -1.03 6.36
N LYS A 63 -6.95 -1.01 7.60
CA LYS A 63 -6.70 0.06 8.59
C LYS A 63 -6.20 -0.50 9.93
N PRO A 64 -4.98 -1.06 9.96
CA PRO A 64 -4.42 -1.59 11.19
C PRO A 64 -4.12 -0.47 12.19
N GLN A 65 -3.94 -0.86 13.45
CA GLN A 65 -3.55 0.06 14.50
C GLN A 65 -2.12 0.54 14.31
N CYS A 66 -1.85 1.80 14.64
CA CYS A 66 -0.51 2.35 14.63
C CYS A 66 0.39 1.58 15.60
N ARG A 67 1.60 1.26 15.18
CA ARG A 67 2.60 0.56 16.02
C ARG A 67 3.50 1.51 16.80
N CYS A 68 3.29 2.83 16.69
CA CYS A 68 4.00 3.80 17.51
C CYS A 68 3.56 3.66 18.98
N VAL A 69 4.52 3.64 19.89
CA VAL A 69 4.27 3.46 21.33
C VAL A 69 3.37 4.59 21.82
N GLY A 70 2.21 4.23 22.40
CA GLY A 70 1.24 5.20 22.93
C GLY A 70 0.31 5.83 21.90
N CYS A 71 0.35 5.44 20.62
CA CYS A 71 -0.58 5.97 19.61
C CYS A 71 -1.81 5.06 19.45
N PRO A 72 -3.03 5.51 19.80
CA PRO A 72 -4.27 4.77 19.55
C PRO A 72 -4.76 4.90 18.09
N GLY A 73 -4.02 5.63 17.25
CA GLY A 73 -4.39 5.91 15.87
C GLY A 73 -4.39 4.67 14.98
N ARG A 74 -4.89 4.86 13.76
CA ARG A 74 -4.83 3.86 12.69
C ARG A 74 -3.88 4.33 11.61
N VAL A 75 -3.40 3.39 10.82
CA VAL A 75 -2.57 3.70 9.65
C VAL A 75 -3.35 3.49 8.36
N THR A 76 -3.10 4.37 7.41
CA THR A 76 -3.51 4.24 6.02
C THR A 76 -2.29 3.80 5.22
N PHE A 77 -2.46 2.78 4.38
CA PHE A 77 -1.40 2.33 3.49
C PHE A 77 -1.36 3.18 2.23
N TYR A 78 -0.15 3.50 1.78
CA TYR A 78 0.13 4.24 0.56
C TYR A 78 1.09 3.44 -0.31
N LEU A 79 0.69 3.16 -1.53
CA LEU A 79 1.53 2.55 -2.55
C LEU A 79 2.34 3.64 -3.23
N ASP A 80 3.64 3.42 -3.44
CA ASP A 80 4.52 4.41 -4.07
C ASP A 80 5.23 3.79 -5.29
N PRO A 81 4.50 3.55 -6.40
CA PRO A 81 5.06 2.92 -7.58
C PRO A 81 6.09 3.81 -8.28
N PRO A 82 7.20 3.27 -8.81
CA PRO A 82 8.12 4.01 -9.63
C PRO A 82 7.41 4.49 -10.91
N GLY A 83 7.24 5.81 -11.04
CA GLY A 83 6.56 6.44 -12.18
C GLY A 83 5.14 6.93 -11.90
N ALA A 84 4.60 6.72 -10.71
CA ALA A 84 3.41 7.45 -10.29
C ALA A 84 3.77 8.92 -9.99
N LEU A 85 2.85 9.85 -10.29
CA LEU A 85 3.03 11.26 -9.95
C LEU A 85 2.98 11.52 -8.44
N ALA A 86 2.31 10.65 -7.69
CA ALA A 86 2.16 10.72 -6.25
C ALA A 86 1.90 9.32 -5.66
N ALA A 87 2.11 9.19 -4.35
CA ALA A 87 1.75 7.99 -3.62
C ALA A 87 0.22 7.77 -3.64
N VAL A 88 -0.19 6.54 -3.92
CA VAL A 88 -1.59 6.14 -4.09
C VAL A 88 -2.12 5.59 -2.77
N ALA A 89 -3.16 6.22 -2.23
CA ALA A 89 -3.76 5.80 -0.97
C ALA A 89 -4.55 4.49 -1.15
N MET A 90 -4.11 3.41 -0.51
CA MET A 90 -4.72 2.08 -0.60
C MET A 90 -5.99 1.98 0.25
N THR A 91 -6.99 2.84 -0.03
CA THR A 91 -8.24 2.92 0.74
C THR A 91 -9.28 1.91 0.25
N ALA A 92 -10.37 1.69 1.01
CA ALA A 92 -11.46 0.83 0.55
C ALA A 92 -12.22 1.50 -0.60
N LYS A 93 -12.75 0.71 -1.55
CA LYS A 93 -13.68 1.23 -2.55
C LYS A 93 -14.96 1.64 -1.81
N ARG A 94 -15.41 2.89 -1.99
CA ARG A 94 -16.72 3.33 -1.48
C ARG A 94 -17.84 2.61 -2.22
#